data_AF-A0A376VLF7-F1
#
_entry.id   AF-A0A376VLF7-F1
#
_cell.length_a   1.000
_cell.length_b   1.000
_cell.length_c   1.000
_cell.angle_alpha   90.00
_cell.angle_beta   90.00
_cell.angle_gamma   90.00
#
_symmetry.space_group_name_H-M   'P 1'
#
loop_
_entity.id
_entity.type
_entity.pdbx_description
1 polymer ?
#
loop_
_entity_poly.entity_id
_entity_poly.type
_entity_poly.pdbx_seq_one_letter_code
_entity_poly.pdbx_strand_id
1 'polypeptide(L)'
;MVDGILLDMDTPGGMVAGAFDCADIIARVRDIKPVWALANDMNCSAGQLLASAASRRLVTQTARTGSIGVMMAHSNYGAALEKQGVEITLIYSGSHKVDGNPYSHLPDDVRETLQSRMDATRRMFAQKVSAYTGLSVQAVLDTEGCSVQRSGGH
;
A
#
# COMPACT_ATOMS: atom_id res chain seq x y z
N MET A 1 -15.22 -30.59 -2.82
CA MET A 1 -15.61 -29.18 -2.57
C MET A 1 -14.55 -28.57 -1.65
N VAL A 2 -14.31 -27.26 -1.73
CA VAL A 2 -13.42 -26.54 -0.79
C VAL A 2 -14.29 -25.81 0.23
N ASP A 3 -14.12 -26.11 1.51
CA ASP A 3 -15.02 -25.63 2.59
C ASP A 3 -14.60 -24.29 3.21
N GLY A 4 -13.36 -23.87 3.00
CA GLY A 4 -12.83 -22.60 3.49
C GLY A 4 -11.49 -22.25 2.87
N ILE A 5 -11.04 -21.03 3.10
CA ILE A 5 -9.77 -20.51 2.59
C ILE A 5 -8.99 -19.91 3.76
N LEU A 6 -7.71 -20.25 3.86
CA LEU A 6 -6.76 -19.57 4.74
C LEU A 6 -5.73 -18.83 3.88
N LEU A 7 -5.62 -17.53 4.08
CA LEU A 7 -4.56 -16.69 3.55
C LEU A 7 -3.43 -16.69 4.58
N ASP A 8 -2.38 -17.47 4.32
CA ASP A 8 -1.14 -17.43 5.10
C ASP A 8 -0.26 -16.30 4.58
N MET A 9 -0.01 -15.29 5.42
CA MET A 9 0.58 -14.03 5.02
C MET A 9 1.86 -13.76 5.80
N ASP A 10 2.95 -13.69 5.05
CA ASP A 10 4.23 -13.14 5.48
C ASP A 10 4.71 -12.14 4.43
N THR A 11 4.32 -10.88 4.58
CA THR A 11 4.54 -9.85 3.55
C THR A 11 4.68 -8.44 4.13
N PRO A 12 5.66 -7.64 3.66
CA PRO A 12 5.76 -6.23 4.00
C PRO A 12 4.71 -5.38 3.26
N GLY A 13 3.99 -5.97 2.29
CA GLY A 13 3.07 -5.28 1.40
C GLY A 13 3.52 -5.38 -0.06
N GLY A 14 3.19 -4.37 -0.85
CA GLY A 14 3.51 -4.36 -2.28
C GLY A 14 2.85 -3.21 -3.03
N MET A 15 2.74 -3.39 -4.34
CA MET A 15 2.16 -2.40 -5.24
C MET A 15 0.67 -2.21 -4.98
N VAL A 16 0.19 -0.97 -5.12
CA VAL A 16 -1.24 -0.64 -5.06
C VAL A 16 -2.02 -1.27 -6.22
N ALA A 17 -1.38 -1.40 -7.39
CA ALA A 17 -2.01 -1.95 -8.59
C ALA A 17 -2.54 -3.37 -8.33
N GLY A 18 -3.84 -3.58 -8.58
CA GLY A 18 -4.53 -4.86 -8.39
C GLY A 18 -4.83 -5.25 -6.93
N ALA A 19 -4.22 -4.59 -5.94
CA ALA A 19 -4.43 -4.92 -4.53
C ALA A 19 -5.88 -4.66 -4.08
N PHE A 20 -6.47 -3.54 -4.54
CA PHE A 20 -7.86 -3.19 -4.27
C PHE A 20 -8.85 -4.18 -4.89
N ASP A 21 -8.66 -4.53 -6.17
CA ASP A 21 -9.53 -5.49 -6.85
C ASP A 21 -9.45 -6.89 -6.21
N CYS A 22 -8.24 -7.30 -5.81
CA CYS A 22 -8.03 -8.54 -5.07
C CYS A 22 -8.75 -8.53 -3.72
N ALA A 23 -8.65 -7.44 -2.95
CA ALA A 23 -9.37 -7.30 -1.68
C ALA A 23 -10.90 -7.38 -1.88
N ASP A 24 -11.42 -6.77 -2.96
CA ASP A 24 -12.84 -6.84 -3.30
C ASP A 24 -13.29 -8.26 -3.65
N ILE A 25 -12.43 -9.04 -4.33
CA ILE A 25 -12.69 -10.47 -4.59
C ILE A 25 -12.73 -11.25 -3.29
N ILE A 26 -11.74 -11.06 -2.40
CA ILE A 26 -11.70 -11.71 -1.08
C ILE A 26 -12.97 -11.39 -0.29
N ALA A 27 -13.39 -10.12 -0.30
CA ALA A 27 -14.59 -9.67 0.37
C ALA A 27 -15.85 -10.39 -0.15
N ARG A 28 -16.00 -10.54 -1.47
CA ARG A 28 -17.13 -11.28 -2.04
C ARG A 28 -17.07 -12.78 -1.73
N VAL A 29 -15.89 -13.38 -1.71
CA VAL A 29 -15.72 -14.81 -1.41
C VAL A 29 -16.04 -15.11 0.05
N ARG A 30 -15.74 -14.19 0.98
CA ARG A 30 -16.02 -14.39 2.41
C ARG A 30 -17.50 -14.53 2.73
N ASP A 31 -18.37 -13.97 1.89
CA ASP A 31 -19.82 -14.05 2.03
C ASP A 31 -20.38 -15.40 1.52
N ILE A 32 -19.56 -16.16 0.77
CA ILE A 32 -19.89 -17.49 0.26
C ILE A 32 -19.34 -18.59 1.19
N LYS A 33 -18.09 -18.43 1.67
CA LYS A 33 -17.44 -19.38 2.59
C LYS A 33 -16.41 -18.68 3.48
N PRO A 34 -16.01 -19.27 4.62
CA PRO A 34 -15.01 -18.67 5.49
C PRO A 34 -13.70 -18.39 4.77
N VAL A 35 -13.23 -17.14 4.87
CA VAL A 35 -11.88 -16.74 4.44
C VAL A 35 -11.17 -16.16 5.65
N TRP A 36 -10.14 -16.83 6.13
CA TRP A 36 -9.31 -16.36 7.24
C TRP A 36 -7.98 -15.83 6.72
N ALA A 37 -7.40 -14.87 7.42
CA ALA A 37 -6.04 -14.39 7.19
C ALA A 37 -5.20 -14.62 8.44
N LEU A 38 -4.01 -15.18 8.28
CA LEU A 38 -3.00 -15.35 9.33
C LEU A 38 -1.77 -14.51 8.98
N ALA A 39 -1.42 -13.57 9.84
CA ALA A 39 -0.12 -12.90 9.81
C ALA A 39 0.85 -13.71 10.67
N ASN A 40 1.76 -14.45 10.02
CA ASN A 40 2.69 -15.34 10.71
C ASN A 40 3.86 -14.56 11.34
N ASP A 41 4.59 -13.78 10.55
CA ASP A 41 5.64 -12.87 11.05
C ASP A 41 5.37 -11.41 10.64
N MET A 42 4.84 -11.20 9.43
CA MET A 42 4.57 -9.86 8.96
C MET A 42 3.34 -9.79 8.06
N ASN A 43 2.53 -8.76 8.25
CA ASN A 43 1.49 -8.42 7.31
C ASN A 43 1.29 -6.92 7.29
N CYS A 44 1.94 -6.23 6.36
CA CYS A 44 1.96 -4.76 6.30
C CYS A 44 1.42 -4.23 4.97
N SER A 45 1.03 -2.95 4.94
CA SER A 45 0.60 -2.21 3.76
C SER A 45 -0.43 -2.98 2.92
N ALA A 46 -0.21 -3.22 1.63
CA ALA A 46 -1.16 -3.96 0.77
C ALA A 46 -1.60 -5.32 1.36
N GLY A 47 -0.77 -5.98 2.17
CA GLY A 47 -1.19 -7.19 2.89
C GLY A 47 -2.30 -6.93 3.92
N GLN A 48 -2.26 -5.80 4.64
CA GLN A 48 -3.35 -5.38 5.53
C GLN A 48 -4.64 -5.09 4.76
N LEU A 49 -4.55 -4.55 3.54
CA LEU A 49 -5.72 -4.38 2.69
C LEU A 49 -6.40 -5.71 2.42
N LEU A 50 -5.65 -6.72 1.97
CA LEU A 50 -6.18 -8.05 1.69
C LEU A 50 -6.71 -8.75 2.95
N ALA A 51 -5.95 -8.71 4.04
CA ALA A 51 -6.37 -9.32 5.31
C ALA A 51 -7.59 -8.62 5.91
N SER A 52 -7.74 -7.31 5.72
CA SER A 52 -8.93 -6.59 6.17
C SER A 52 -10.21 -7.13 5.53
N ALA A 53 -10.13 -7.60 4.29
CA ALA A 53 -11.25 -8.20 3.57
C ALA A 53 -11.62 -9.61 4.09
N ALA A 54 -10.75 -10.31 4.82
CA ALA A 54 -11.06 -11.62 5.39
C ALA A 54 -12.15 -11.56 6.48
N SER A 55 -12.87 -12.67 6.71
CA SER A 55 -13.88 -12.76 7.78
C SER A 55 -13.28 -12.95 9.17
N ARG A 56 -12.05 -13.49 9.26
CA ARG A 56 -11.27 -13.55 10.51
C ARG A 56 -9.82 -13.23 10.24
N ARG A 57 -9.20 -12.47 11.15
CA ARG A 57 -7.78 -12.09 11.10
C ARG A 57 -7.08 -12.63 12.35
N LEU A 58 -6.05 -13.42 12.15
CA LEU A 58 -5.18 -13.96 13.19
C LEU A 58 -3.79 -13.32 13.03
N VAL A 59 -3.18 -12.95 14.13
CA VAL A 59 -1.85 -12.32 14.16
C VAL A 59 -1.08 -13.01 15.27
N THR A 60 0.10 -13.56 14.96
CA THR A 60 0.94 -14.19 15.99
C THR A 60 1.45 -13.13 16.98
N GLN A 61 1.96 -13.60 18.12
CA GLN A 61 2.38 -12.72 19.22
C GLN A 61 3.53 -11.79 18.88
N THR A 62 4.30 -12.05 17.82
CA THR A 62 5.44 -11.21 17.46
C THR A 62 5.26 -10.55 16.11
N ALA A 63 4.16 -10.85 15.41
CA ALA A 63 3.98 -10.37 14.06
C ALA A 63 3.83 -8.85 13.99
N ARG A 64 4.42 -8.29 12.93
CA ARG A 64 4.32 -6.87 12.60
C ARG A 64 3.14 -6.64 11.67
N THR A 65 2.26 -5.72 12.05
CA THR A 65 1.07 -5.38 11.26
C THR A 65 0.92 -3.87 11.13
N GLY A 66 0.19 -3.39 10.12
CA GLY A 66 -0.03 -1.96 9.90
C GLY A 66 0.62 -1.48 8.62
N SER A 67 1.28 -0.33 8.64
CA SER A 67 1.79 0.32 7.42
C SER A 67 0.72 0.65 6.39
N ILE A 68 -0.47 1.03 6.87
CA ILE A 68 -1.58 1.48 6.03
C ILE A 68 -1.27 2.88 5.50
N GLY A 69 -0.64 2.90 4.34
CA GLY A 69 -0.19 4.12 3.67
C GLY A 69 0.30 3.81 2.26
N VAL A 70 0.56 4.86 1.51
CA VAL A 70 1.18 4.78 0.19
C VAL A 70 2.35 5.73 0.15
N MET A 71 3.39 5.34 -0.58
CA MET A 71 4.56 6.19 -0.78
C MET A 71 5.02 6.12 -2.23
N MET A 72 5.74 7.15 -2.64
CA MET A 72 6.47 7.20 -3.90
C MET A 72 7.87 7.73 -3.60
N ALA A 73 8.88 7.06 -4.15
CA ALA A 73 10.25 7.54 -4.11
C ALA A 73 10.58 8.19 -5.46
N HIS A 74 11.06 9.44 -5.44
CA HIS A 74 11.68 10.10 -6.58
C HIS A 74 13.20 10.15 -6.34
N SER A 75 13.97 9.91 -7.40
CA SER A 75 15.43 10.00 -7.37
C SER A 75 15.87 11.00 -8.42
N ASN A 76 16.87 11.83 -8.12
CA ASN A 76 17.47 12.73 -9.09
C ASN A 76 18.97 12.41 -9.24
N TYR A 77 19.34 11.87 -10.40
CA TYR A 77 20.70 11.49 -10.75
C TYR A 77 21.41 12.53 -11.61
N GLY A 78 20.79 13.68 -11.91
CA GLY A 78 21.33 14.68 -12.85
C GLY A 78 22.79 15.06 -12.55
N ALA A 79 23.09 15.42 -11.30
CA ALA A 79 24.45 15.78 -10.89
C ALA A 79 25.46 14.62 -10.95
N ALA A 80 25.01 13.38 -10.82
CA ALA A 80 25.88 12.21 -10.94
C ALA A 80 26.21 11.92 -12.42
N LEU A 81 25.21 12.06 -13.30
CA LEU A 81 25.36 11.87 -14.75
C LEU A 81 26.22 12.97 -15.37
N GLU A 82 26.06 14.22 -14.94
CA GLU A 82 26.89 15.34 -15.37
C GLU A 82 28.37 15.09 -15.07
N LYS A 83 28.70 14.61 -13.86
CA LYS A 83 30.07 14.23 -13.48
C LYS A 83 30.65 13.08 -14.31
N GLN A 84 29.78 12.24 -14.86
CA GLN A 84 30.17 11.14 -15.74
C GLN A 84 30.26 11.57 -17.21
N GLY A 85 29.96 12.84 -17.53
CA GLY A 85 29.92 13.35 -18.89
C GLY A 85 28.75 12.80 -19.72
N VAL A 86 27.67 12.36 -19.07
CA VAL A 86 26.48 11.81 -19.74
C VAL A 86 25.44 12.91 -19.90
N GLU A 87 25.09 13.22 -21.15
CA GLU A 87 23.98 14.11 -21.49
C GLU A 87 22.70 13.31 -21.75
N ILE A 88 21.59 13.71 -21.13
CA ILE A 88 20.28 13.09 -21.32
C ILE A 88 19.33 14.11 -21.96
N THR A 89 18.84 13.81 -23.15
CA THR A 89 17.78 14.58 -23.83
C THR A 89 16.49 13.77 -23.83
N LEU A 90 15.44 14.30 -23.19
CA LEU A 90 14.12 13.66 -23.17
C LEU A 90 13.27 14.15 -24.35
N ILE A 91 12.76 13.20 -25.14
CA ILE A 91 11.84 13.46 -26.27
C ILE A 91 10.48 12.86 -25.92
N TYR A 92 9.42 13.67 -25.90
CA TYR A 92 8.12 13.25 -25.38
C TYR A 92 6.95 14.00 -26.01
N SER A 93 5.77 13.36 -26.02
CA SER A 93 4.55 13.83 -26.69
C SER A 93 3.61 14.68 -25.82
N GLY A 94 4.08 15.19 -24.68
CA GLY A 94 3.33 16.09 -23.79
C GLY A 94 4.07 16.36 -22.48
N SER A 95 3.93 17.57 -21.92
CA SER A 95 4.71 18.06 -20.77
C SER A 95 4.73 17.09 -19.58
N HIS A 96 3.59 16.49 -19.24
CA HIS A 96 3.47 15.58 -18.09
C HIS A 96 4.00 14.16 -18.31
N LYS A 97 4.50 13.81 -19.51
CA LYS A 97 5.07 12.48 -19.79
C LYS A 97 6.42 12.24 -19.11
N VAL A 98 7.08 13.32 -18.69
CA VAL A 98 8.38 13.29 -18.01
C VAL A 98 8.29 13.70 -16.54
N ASP A 99 7.07 13.85 -16.01
CA ASP A 99 6.84 14.06 -14.59
C ASP A 99 7.47 12.91 -13.80
N GLY A 100 8.30 13.25 -12.82
CA GLY A 100 9.01 12.26 -12.01
C GLY A 100 10.19 11.57 -12.72
N ASN A 101 10.65 12.08 -13.87
CA ASN A 101 11.87 11.56 -14.49
C ASN A 101 13.07 11.67 -13.51
N PRO A 102 14.03 10.74 -13.58
CA PRO A 102 15.09 10.66 -12.59
C PRO A 102 16.34 11.49 -12.95
N TYR A 103 16.27 12.32 -13.99
CA TYR A 103 17.43 13.01 -14.55
C TYR A 103 17.48 14.50 -14.19
N SER A 104 16.41 15.03 -13.60
CA SER A 104 16.31 16.42 -13.17
C SER A 104 15.65 16.57 -11.81
N HIS A 105 15.72 17.79 -11.25
CA HIS A 105 14.94 18.16 -10.09
C HIS A 105 13.44 17.95 -10.35
N LEU A 106 12.68 17.53 -9.34
CA LEU A 106 11.23 17.37 -9.40
C LEU A 106 10.57 18.74 -9.22
N PRO A 107 9.89 19.31 -10.24
CA PRO A 107 9.20 20.60 -10.09
C PRO A 107 8.16 20.57 -8.96
N ASP A 108 7.95 21.71 -8.30
CA ASP A 108 7.06 21.79 -7.14
C ASP A 108 5.60 21.48 -7.47
N ASP A 109 5.11 21.96 -8.61
CA ASP A 109 3.76 21.70 -9.11
C ASP A 109 3.53 20.21 -9.43
N VAL A 110 4.56 19.55 -9.99
CA VAL A 110 4.56 18.10 -10.22
C VAL A 110 4.58 17.35 -8.89
N ARG A 111 5.40 17.79 -7.94
CA ARG A 111 5.46 17.21 -6.58
C ARG A 111 4.12 17.30 -5.87
N GLU A 112 3.47 18.45 -5.90
CA GLU A 112 2.13 18.66 -5.33
C GLU A 112 1.08 17.76 -6.00
N THR A 113 1.13 17.66 -7.33
CA THR A 113 0.25 16.76 -8.09
C THR A 113 0.44 15.31 -7.67
N LEU A 114 1.69 14.83 -7.56
CA LEU A 114 1.98 13.47 -7.11
C LEU A 114 1.55 13.25 -5.65
N GLN A 115 1.78 14.22 -4.76
CA GLN A 115 1.33 14.16 -3.37
C GLN A 115 -0.19 14.02 -3.27
N SER A 116 -0.94 14.82 -4.05
CA SER A 116 -2.41 14.75 -4.06
C SER A 116 -2.93 13.36 -4.48
N ARG A 117 -2.24 12.70 -5.42
CA ARG A 117 -2.56 11.33 -5.84
C ARG A 117 -2.26 10.32 -4.73
N MET A 118 -1.16 10.49 -4.01
CA MET A 118 -0.84 9.65 -2.85
C MET A 118 -1.89 9.81 -1.74
N ASP A 119 -2.28 11.04 -1.43
CA ASP A 119 -3.29 11.31 -0.41
C ASP A 119 -4.65 10.72 -0.78
N ALA A 120 -5.07 10.86 -2.06
CA ALA A 120 -6.29 10.25 -2.55
C ALA A 120 -6.26 8.72 -2.44
N THR A 121 -5.13 8.09 -2.80
CA THR A 121 -4.96 6.64 -2.72
C THR A 121 -4.93 6.16 -1.26
N ARG A 122 -4.30 6.91 -0.35
CA ARG A 122 -4.33 6.63 1.09
C ARG A 122 -5.74 6.67 1.64
N ARG A 123 -6.56 7.65 1.24
CA ARG A 123 -7.97 7.73 1.64
C ARG A 123 -8.77 6.53 1.12
N MET A 124 -8.57 6.14 -0.14
CA MET A 124 -9.20 4.95 -0.71
C MET A 124 -8.85 3.68 0.08
N PHE A 125 -7.57 3.53 0.47
CA PHE A 125 -7.12 2.45 1.33
C PHE A 125 -7.89 2.47 2.66
N ALA A 126 -7.90 3.60 3.37
CA ALA A 126 -8.60 3.71 4.64
C ALA A 126 -10.11 3.41 4.53
N GLN A 127 -10.76 3.85 3.44
CA GLN A 127 -12.17 3.55 3.16
C GLN A 127 -12.43 2.05 2.96
N LYS A 128 -11.56 1.35 2.22
CA LYS A 128 -11.71 -0.09 2.02
C LYS A 128 -11.52 -0.87 3.31
N VAL A 129 -10.48 -0.57 4.08
CA VAL A 129 -10.25 -1.20 5.39
C VAL A 129 -11.42 -0.91 6.33
N SER A 130 -11.90 0.32 6.38
CA SER A 130 -13.08 0.71 7.17
C SER A 130 -14.30 -0.12 6.78
N ALA A 131 -14.60 -0.23 5.47
CA ALA A 131 -15.72 -1.02 4.96
C ALA A 131 -15.62 -2.51 5.33
N TYR A 132 -14.41 -3.06 5.41
CA TYR A 132 -14.21 -4.48 5.71
C TYR A 132 -14.11 -4.83 7.18
N THR A 133 -13.76 -3.87 8.02
CA THR A 133 -13.48 -4.09 9.45
C THR A 133 -14.52 -3.47 10.39
N GLY A 134 -15.31 -2.50 9.91
CA GLY A 134 -16.23 -1.72 10.72
C GLY A 134 -15.56 -0.58 11.52
N LEU A 135 -14.24 -0.41 11.41
CA LEU A 135 -13.53 0.74 11.97
C LEU A 135 -13.92 2.02 11.24
N SER A 136 -13.87 3.16 11.92
CA SER A 136 -14.04 4.45 11.23
C SER A 136 -12.85 4.72 10.30
N VAL A 137 -13.08 5.43 9.20
CA VAL A 137 -12.00 5.84 8.28
C VAL A 137 -10.91 6.62 9.03
N GLN A 138 -11.33 7.48 9.98
CA GLN A 138 -10.38 8.26 10.79
C GLN A 138 -9.50 7.35 11.65
N ALA A 139 -10.06 6.36 12.34
CA ALA A 139 -9.28 5.42 13.15
C ALA A 139 -8.25 4.65 12.32
N VAL A 140 -8.55 4.38 11.04
CA VAL A 140 -7.58 3.77 10.11
C VAL A 140 -6.49 4.77 9.72
N LEU A 141 -6.83 6.02 9.43
CA LEU A 141 -5.87 7.06 9.04
C LEU A 141 -4.91 7.45 10.17
N ASP A 142 -5.40 7.46 11.41
CA ASP A 142 -4.67 7.79 12.64
C ASP A 142 -3.55 6.78 12.95
N THR A 143 -3.51 5.64 12.27
CA THR A 143 -2.38 4.70 12.36
C THR A 143 -1.10 5.25 11.73
N GLU A 144 -1.19 6.35 10.97
CA GLU A 144 -0.07 7.07 10.34
C GLU A 144 0.87 6.21 9.48
N GLY A 145 0.43 5.04 9.02
CA GLY A 145 1.30 4.11 8.33
C GLY A 145 2.39 3.49 9.24
N CYS A 146 2.23 3.59 10.55
CA CYS A 146 3.10 2.91 11.50
C CYS A 146 2.82 1.39 11.48
N SER A 147 3.88 0.60 11.62
CA SER A 147 3.73 -0.83 11.88
C SER A 147 3.71 -1.04 13.39
N VAL A 148 2.65 -1.66 13.90
CA VAL A 148 2.53 -2.06 15.29
C VAL A 148 2.94 -3.53 15.41
N GLN A 149 3.84 -3.81 16.33
CA GLN A 149 4.11 -5.16 16.79
C GLN A 149 3.21 -5.40 18.01
N ARG A 150 2.48 -6.53 18.06
CA ARG A 150 1.74 -6.88 19.28
C ARG A 150 2.74 -7.34 20.34
N SER A 151 3.40 -6.44 21.07
CA SER A 151 4.06 -6.84 22.30
C SER A 151 3.00 -7.41 23.24
N GLY A 152 3.21 -8.63 23.74
CA GLY A 152 2.19 -9.40 24.44
C GLY A 152 1.44 -8.59 25.53
N GLY A 153 0.11 -8.55 25.42
CA GLY A 153 -0.78 -8.05 26.47
C GLY A 153 -1.99 -7.28 25.94
N HIS A 154 -3.17 -7.90 26.10
CA HIS A 154 -4.55 -7.42 25.88
C HIS A 154 -5.16 -7.72 24.49
#